data_AF-A0A9W7PMU6-F1
#
_entry.id   AF-A0A9W7PMU6-F1
#
_cell.length_a   1.000
_cell.length_b   1.000
_cell.length_c   1.000
_cell.angle_alpha   90.00
_cell.angle_beta   90.00
_cell.angle_gamma   90.00
#
_symmetry.space_group_name_H-M   'P 1'
#
loop_
_entity.id
_entity.type
_entity.pdbx_description
1 polymer ?
#
loop_
_entity_poly.entity_id
_entity_poly.type
_entity_poly.pdbx_seq_one_letter_code
_entity_poly.pdbx_strand_id
1 'polypeptide(L)'
;MTMKVKEVADLVGISVRTLHHYDEIGLLTPDETTESGYRLYSNENLETLQQILFFKELGCPLKKIKEIIMSPSFDREEALQLHKKMLIEKRARLDKVIATIDKTIQHTKGEIEMTNKEKFEGFDFSHNPYEEEAREKWGDAAVDKANEYAKGMSKENQEEFNTIYRNLAVLRHGAPDSKEAQGAIKVWYDYLQNFSHYSLDAFKGLGQMYVADERFTKNIDKFGEGLAQFMSTCFTF
;
A
#
# COMPACT_ATOMS: atom_id res chain seq x y z
N MET A 1 -13.56 32.84 -19.43
CA MET A 1 -12.76 32.59 -20.65
C MET A 1 -12.63 31.09 -20.78
N THR A 2 -12.68 30.54 -21.99
CA THR A 2 -12.56 29.10 -22.24
C THR A 2 -11.30 28.83 -23.05
N MET A 3 -10.68 27.66 -22.82
CA MET A 3 -9.45 27.23 -23.49
C MET A 3 -9.68 25.92 -24.23
N LYS A 4 -9.10 25.79 -25.43
CA LYS A 4 -9.12 24.54 -26.18
C LYS A 4 -8.21 23.50 -25.51
N VAL A 5 -8.55 22.22 -25.68
CA VAL A 5 -7.78 21.10 -25.11
C VAL A 5 -6.26 21.19 -25.35
N LYS A 6 -5.82 21.66 -26.53
CA LYS A 6 -4.40 21.82 -26.84
C LYS A 6 -3.74 22.94 -26.01
N GLU A 7 -4.44 24.06 -25.83
CA GLU A 7 -3.94 25.18 -25.03
C GLU A 7 -3.80 24.78 -23.56
N VAL A 8 -4.76 23.99 -23.04
CA VAL A 8 -4.68 23.45 -21.68
C VAL A 8 -3.53 22.47 -21.53
N ALA A 9 -3.38 21.53 -22.48
CA ALA A 9 -2.29 20.56 -22.50
C ALA A 9 -0.92 21.25 -22.49
N ASP A 10 -0.74 22.26 -23.35
CA ASP A 10 0.49 23.04 -23.45
C ASP A 10 0.76 23.87 -22.17
N LEU A 11 -0.29 24.42 -21.54
CA LEU A 11 -0.17 25.21 -20.30
C LEU A 11 0.35 24.38 -19.12
N VAL A 12 -0.21 23.19 -18.90
CA VAL A 12 0.12 22.36 -17.73
C VAL A 12 1.20 21.30 -18.01
N GLY A 13 1.66 21.19 -19.26
CA GLY A 13 2.71 20.27 -19.65
C GLY A 13 2.28 18.80 -19.67
N ILE A 14 0.99 18.51 -19.93
CA ILE A 14 0.48 17.14 -20.09
C ILE A 14 0.02 16.91 -21.53
N SER A 15 -0.04 15.64 -21.96
CA SER A 15 -0.48 15.33 -23.31
C SER A 15 -1.99 15.57 -23.49
N VAL A 16 -2.42 15.96 -24.71
CA VAL A 16 -3.85 15.98 -25.08
C VAL A 16 -4.51 14.63 -24.85
N ARG A 17 -3.77 13.53 -25.06
CA ARG A 17 -4.23 12.17 -24.76
C ARG A 17 -4.56 11.98 -23.27
N THR A 18 -3.81 12.60 -22.37
CA THR A 18 -4.07 12.56 -20.93
C THR A 18 -5.38 13.28 -20.60
N LEU A 19 -5.62 14.45 -21.19
CA LEU A 19 -6.89 15.17 -21.00
C LEU A 19 -8.09 14.41 -21.58
N HIS A 20 -7.94 13.81 -22.76
CA HIS A 20 -8.98 12.92 -23.31
C HIS A 20 -9.25 11.72 -22.40
N HIS A 21 -8.21 11.11 -21.84
CA HIS A 21 -8.38 10.01 -20.91
C HIS A 21 -9.13 10.46 -19.63
N TYR A 22 -8.83 11.65 -19.10
CA TYR A 22 -9.56 12.18 -17.95
C TYR A 22 -11.03 12.45 -18.25
N ASP A 23 -11.34 12.91 -19.47
CA ASP A 23 -12.71 13.06 -19.95
C ASP A 23 -13.41 11.69 -20.09
N GLU A 24 -12.76 10.72 -20.73
CA GLU A 24 -13.29 9.36 -20.93
C GLU A 24 -13.65 8.64 -19.63
N ILE A 25 -12.83 8.80 -18.58
CA ILE A 25 -13.12 8.22 -17.27
C ILE A 25 -14.04 9.12 -16.41
N GLY A 26 -14.47 10.27 -16.93
CA GLY A 26 -15.31 11.26 -16.25
C GLY A 26 -14.64 11.88 -15.02
N LEU A 27 -13.31 11.99 -15.03
CA LEU A 27 -12.55 12.68 -13.98
C LEU A 27 -12.47 14.19 -14.23
N LEU A 28 -12.30 14.59 -15.50
CA LEU A 28 -12.31 15.99 -15.92
C LEU A 28 -12.99 16.11 -17.28
N THR A 29 -14.25 16.50 -17.27
CA THR A 29 -15.06 16.67 -18.48
C THR A 29 -15.12 18.15 -18.84
N PRO A 30 -14.94 18.52 -20.12
CA PRO A 30 -15.05 19.91 -20.58
C PRO A 30 -16.50 20.39 -20.47
N ASP A 31 -16.71 21.66 -20.13
CA ASP A 31 -18.05 22.24 -20.03
C ASP A 31 -18.76 22.33 -21.38
N GLU A 32 -18.00 22.50 -22.48
CA GLU A 32 -18.55 22.62 -23.82
C GLU A 32 -17.72 21.82 -24.83
N THR A 33 -18.43 21.21 -25.79
CA THR A 33 -17.83 20.72 -27.03
C THR A 33 -18.48 21.43 -28.20
N THR A 34 -17.67 22.15 -28.97
CA THR A 34 -18.14 22.89 -30.17
C THR A 34 -18.73 21.95 -31.21
N GLU A 35 -19.55 22.47 -32.14
CA GLU A 35 -20.10 21.70 -33.27
C GLU A 35 -19.00 21.05 -34.14
N SER A 36 -17.83 21.67 -34.22
CA SER A 36 -16.63 21.15 -34.91
C SER A 36 -15.86 20.07 -34.12
N GLY A 37 -16.31 19.70 -32.92
CA GLY A 37 -15.71 18.66 -32.09
C GLY A 37 -14.57 19.11 -31.18
N TYR A 38 -14.27 20.41 -31.08
CA TYR A 38 -13.29 20.92 -30.12
C TYR A 38 -13.88 20.99 -28.71
N ARG A 39 -13.15 20.40 -27.75
CA ARG A 39 -13.40 20.52 -26.31
C ARG A 39 -12.91 21.87 -25.78
N LEU A 40 -13.76 22.53 -25.00
CA LEU A 40 -13.50 23.81 -24.37
C LEU A 40 -13.57 23.66 -22.85
N TYR A 41 -12.49 24.05 -22.18
CA TYR A 41 -12.35 24.00 -20.74
C TYR A 41 -12.51 25.41 -20.15
N SER A 42 -13.39 25.56 -19.18
CA SER A 42 -13.56 26.82 -18.43
C SER A 42 -12.49 26.99 -17.35
N ASN A 43 -12.51 28.14 -16.69
CA ASN A 43 -11.70 28.36 -15.49
C ASN A 43 -12.02 27.35 -14.37
N GLU A 44 -13.29 26.97 -14.21
CA GLU A 44 -13.69 25.97 -13.21
C GLU A 44 -13.09 24.60 -13.55
N ASN A 45 -13.06 24.21 -14.83
CA ASN A 45 -12.38 22.98 -15.23
C ASN A 45 -10.86 23.05 -14.97
N LEU A 46 -10.22 24.20 -15.20
CA LEU A 46 -8.79 24.38 -14.89
C LEU A 46 -8.51 24.28 -13.40
N GLU A 47 -9.41 24.79 -12.59
CA GLU A 47 -9.38 24.69 -11.14
C GLU A 47 -9.51 23.23 -10.66
N THR A 48 -10.42 22.45 -11.26
CA THR A 48 -10.52 21.00 -11.03
C THR A 48 -9.26 20.27 -11.50
N LEU A 49 -8.72 20.63 -12.67
CA LEU A 49 -7.48 20.05 -13.20
C LEU A 49 -6.31 20.29 -12.23
N GLN A 50 -6.17 21.49 -11.68
CA GLN A 50 -5.16 21.79 -10.68
C GLN A 50 -5.29 20.87 -9.46
N GLN A 51 -6.51 20.65 -8.97
CA GLN A 51 -6.77 19.76 -7.85
C GLN A 51 -6.35 18.31 -8.17
N ILE A 52 -6.72 17.82 -9.35
CA ILE A 52 -6.31 16.49 -9.84
C ILE A 52 -4.78 16.36 -9.85
N LEU A 53 -4.07 17.38 -10.35
CA LEU A 53 -2.61 17.36 -10.41
C LEU A 53 -1.95 17.37 -9.02
N PHE A 54 -2.52 18.06 -8.03
CA PHE A 54 -2.03 17.98 -6.65
C PHE A 54 -2.16 16.58 -6.06
N PHE A 55 -3.30 15.92 -6.25
CA PHE A 55 -3.46 14.53 -5.81
C PHE A 55 -2.52 13.57 -6.55
N LYS A 56 -2.28 13.81 -7.85
CA LYS A 56 -1.32 13.01 -8.65
C LYS A 56 0.11 13.14 -8.15
N GLU A 57 0.54 14.33 -7.73
CA GLU A 57 1.87 14.56 -7.15
C GLU A 57 2.09 13.81 -5.81
N LEU A 58 0.99 13.54 -5.10
CA LEU A 58 0.97 12.71 -3.89
C LEU A 58 0.85 11.20 -4.18
N GLY A 59 0.82 10.80 -5.47
CA GLY A 59 0.74 9.41 -5.87
C GLY A 59 -0.66 8.80 -5.83
N CYS A 60 -1.72 9.61 -5.65
CA CYS A 60 -3.09 9.10 -5.57
C CYS A 60 -3.56 8.51 -6.92
N PRO A 61 -4.19 7.32 -6.93
CA PRO A 61 -4.77 6.75 -8.15
C PRO A 61 -5.95 7.57 -8.68
N LEU A 62 -6.11 7.62 -10.00
CA LEU A 62 -7.17 8.40 -10.67
C LEU A 62 -8.58 8.05 -10.18
N LYS A 63 -8.85 6.78 -9.92
CA LYS A 63 -10.13 6.29 -9.37
C LYS A 63 -10.43 6.95 -8.03
N LYS A 64 -9.45 7.02 -7.13
CA LYS A 64 -9.62 7.61 -5.81
C LYS A 64 -9.74 9.14 -5.87
N ILE A 65 -8.98 9.78 -6.76
CA ILE A 65 -9.12 11.22 -7.03
C ILE A 65 -10.54 11.55 -7.46
N LYS A 66 -11.11 10.75 -8.37
CA LYS A 66 -12.49 10.92 -8.84
C LYS A 66 -13.49 10.82 -7.68
N GLU A 67 -13.38 9.78 -6.85
CA GLU A 67 -14.25 9.59 -5.67
C GLU A 67 -14.20 10.78 -4.71
N ILE A 68 -13.02 11.32 -4.45
CA ILE A 68 -12.83 12.45 -3.53
C ILE A 68 -13.45 13.72 -4.10
N ILE A 69 -13.12 14.08 -5.35
CA ILE A 69 -13.57 15.34 -5.96
C ILE A 69 -15.08 15.34 -6.20
N MET A 70 -15.68 14.18 -6.50
CA MET A 70 -17.13 14.05 -6.71
C MET A 70 -17.93 13.90 -5.41
N SER A 71 -17.27 13.81 -4.24
CA SER A 71 -17.98 13.69 -2.97
C SER A 71 -18.78 14.96 -2.67
N PRO A 72 -20.06 14.87 -2.26
CA PRO A 72 -20.84 16.03 -1.80
C PRO A 72 -20.23 16.74 -0.58
N SER A 73 -19.39 16.05 0.18
CA SER A 73 -18.67 16.59 1.33
C SER A 73 -17.29 17.14 0.99
N PHE A 74 -16.93 17.23 -0.30
CA PHE A 74 -15.62 17.69 -0.72
C PHE A 74 -15.47 19.19 -0.46
N ASP A 75 -14.62 19.52 0.51
CA ASP A 75 -14.14 20.89 0.71
C ASP A 75 -12.77 21.05 0.05
N ARG A 76 -12.71 21.98 -0.91
CA ARG A 76 -11.49 22.22 -1.68
C ARG A 76 -10.39 22.87 -0.86
N GLU A 77 -10.74 23.78 0.05
CA GLU A 77 -9.76 24.45 0.90
C GLU A 77 -9.13 23.45 1.87
N GLU A 78 -9.94 22.62 2.53
CA GLU A 78 -9.44 21.57 3.41
C GLU A 78 -8.53 20.59 2.66
N ALA A 79 -8.91 20.19 1.45
CA ALA A 79 -8.07 19.32 0.61
C ALA A 79 -6.72 19.98 0.27
N LEU A 80 -6.70 21.27 -0.06
CA LEU A 80 -5.46 22.02 -0.32
C LEU A 80 -4.58 22.13 0.93
N GLN A 81 -5.17 22.37 2.10
CA GLN A 81 -4.44 22.40 3.37
C GLN A 81 -3.81 21.04 3.68
N LEU A 82 -4.56 19.95 3.49
CA LEU A 82 -4.07 18.58 3.64
C LEU A 82 -2.93 18.28 2.66
N HIS A 83 -3.10 18.64 1.38
CA HIS A 83 -2.05 18.47 0.36
C HIS A 83 -0.76 19.20 0.75
N LYS A 84 -0.89 20.46 1.19
CA LYS A 84 0.26 21.25 1.64
C LYS A 84 0.97 20.57 2.80
N LYS A 85 0.23 20.04 3.78
CA LYS A 85 0.80 19.29 4.91
C LYS A 85 1.56 18.05 4.42
N MET A 86 0.95 17.23 3.56
CA MET A 86 1.58 16.02 3.02
C MET A 86 2.84 16.34 2.20
N LEU A 87 2.85 17.42 1.43
CA LEU A 87 4.03 17.88 0.69
C LEU A 87 5.15 18.35 1.63
N ILE A 88 4.82 19.02 2.73
CA ILE A 88 5.80 19.42 3.76
C ILE A 88 6.43 18.18 4.41
N GLU A 89 5.63 17.15 4.71
CA GLU A 89 6.11 15.87 5.24
C GLU A 89 7.00 15.14 4.22
N LYS A 90 6.58 15.09 2.94
CA LYS A 90 7.38 14.54 1.83
C LYS A 90 8.72 15.26 1.71
N ARG A 91 8.72 16.60 1.78
CA ARG A 91 9.95 17.41 1.77
C ARG A 91 10.84 17.09 2.96
N ALA A 92 10.31 17.07 4.18
CA ALA A 92 11.09 16.75 5.38
C ALA A 92 11.71 15.34 5.31
N ARG A 93 11.01 14.37 4.70
CA ARG A 93 11.56 13.04 4.43
C ARG A 93 12.69 13.10 3.40
N LEU A 94 12.51 13.82 2.29
CA LEU A 94 13.55 14.00 1.28
C LEU A 94 14.79 14.69 1.86
N ASP A 95 14.63 15.69 2.70
CA ASP A 95 15.73 16.37 3.40
C ASP A 95 16.53 15.39 4.26
N LYS A 96 15.87 14.45 4.96
CA LYS A 96 16.55 13.37 5.68
C LYS A 96 17.33 12.44 4.76
N VAL A 97 16.74 12.04 3.63
CA VAL A 97 17.43 11.19 2.65
C VAL A 97 18.66 11.89 2.07
N ILE A 98 18.57 13.19 1.77
CA ILE A 98 19.70 14.01 1.31
C ILE A 98 20.80 14.02 2.38
N ALA A 99 20.47 14.28 3.63
CA ALA A 99 21.44 14.24 4.73
C ALA A 99 22.10 12.85 4.89
N THR A 100 21.34 11.76 4.70
CA THR A 100 21.89 10.40 4.69
C THR A 100 22.84 10.18 3.52
N ILE A 101 22.55 10.71 2.33
CA ILE A 101 23.45 10.67 1.17
C ILE A 101 24.76 11.42 1.49
N ASP A 102 24.69 12.61 2.08
CA ASP A 102 25.87 13.39 2.44
C ASP A 102 26.77 12.63 3.43
N LYS A 103 26.18 12.04 4.47
CA LYS A 103 26.90 11.16 5.41
C LYS A 103 27.51 9.95 4.69
N THR A 104 26.76 9.33 3.78
CA THR A 104 27.24 8.16 3.02
C THR A 104 28.44 8.51 2.13
N ILE A 105 28.46 9.71 1.55
CA ILE A 105 29.62 10.22 0.79
C ILE A 105 30.84 10.37 1.72
N GLN A 106 30.67 10.97 2.90
CA GLN A 106 31.76 11.13 3.88
C GLN A 106 32.29 9.76 4.35
N HIS A 107 31.40 8.82 4.65
CA HIS A 107 31.76 7.45 5.03
C HIS A 107 32.52 6.73 3.92
N THR A 108 32.09 6.87 2.68
CA THR A 108 32.77 6.26 1.52
C THR A 108 34.17 6.82 1.31
N LYS A 109 34.41 8.07 1.71
CA LYS A 109 35.76 8.69 1.71
C LYS A 109 36.61 8.30 2.94
N GLY A 110 36.04 7.55 3.90
CA GLY A 110 36.70 7.21 5.16
C GLY A 110 36.78 8.37 6.16
N GLU A 111 35.98 9.41 5.99
CA GLU A 111 35.96 10.59 6.87
C GLU A 111 35.15 10.36 8.16
N ILE A 112 34.12 9.52 8.07
CA ILE A 112 33.26 9.13 9.21
C ILE A 112 32.94 7.63 9.17
N GLU A 113 32.57 7.07 10.31
CA GLU A 113 31.93 5.76 10.41
C GLU A 113 30.40 5.93 10.48
N MET A 114 29.64 5.01 9.86
CA MET A 114 28.18 5.03 9.88
C MET A 114 27.62 3.74 10.43
N THR A 115 26.71 3.85 11.39
CA THR A 115 25.97 2.68 11.87
C THR A 115 24.99 2.17 10.81
N ASN A 116 24.61 0.89 10.88
CA ASN A 116 23.60 0.34 9.98
C ASN A 116 22.26 1.08 10.08
N LYS A 117 21.90 1.62 11.25
CA LYS A 117 20.69 2.43 11.42
C LYS A 117 20.76 3.73 10.62
N GLU A 118 21.89 4.44 10.68
CA GLU A 118 22.07 5.71 9.97
C GLU A 118 22.07 5.55 8.45
N LYS A 119 22.57 4.42 7.94
CA LYS A 119 22.56 4.11 6.49
C LYS A 119 21.15 4.07 5.88
N PHE A 120 20.13 3.82 6.69
CA PHE A 120 18.74 3.71 6.25
C PHE A 120 17.82 4.82 6.80
N GLU A 121 18.39 5.87 7.42
CA GLU A 121 17.60 6.99 7.93
C GLU A 121 16.94 7.77 6.79
N GLY A 122 15.65 8.13 6.94
CA GLY A 122 14.87 8.84 5.92
C GLY A 122 14.15 7.94 4.91
N PHE A 123 14.47 6.65 4.85
CA PHE A 123 13.68 5.67 4.10
C PHE A 123 12.47 5.23 4.92
N ASP A 124 11.31 5.26 4.28
CA ASP A 124 10.06 4.79 4.86
C ASP A 124 9.68 3.46 4.20
N PHE A 125 9.75 2.39 4.99
CA PHE A 125 9.37 1.03 4.58
C PHE A 125 7.93 0.69 4.98
N SER A 126 7.19 1.63 5.58
CA SER A 126 5.79 1.43 5.96
C SER A 126 4.83 1.50 4.78
N HIS A 127 5.29 2.01 3.63
CA HIS A 127 4.50 1.97 2.40
C HIS A 127 4.34 0.52 1.94
N ASN A 128 3.17 -0.06 2.23
CA ASN A 128 2.79 -1.37 1.76
C ASN A 128 2.28 -1.23 0.32
N PRO A 129 3.03 -1.68 -0.71
CA PRO A 129 2.59 -1.55 -2.11
C PRO A 129 1.35 -2.39 -2.43
N TYR A 130 0.91 -3.23 -1.49
CA TYR A 130 -0.26 -4.09 -1.62
C TYR A 130 -1.49 -3.52 -0.90
N GLU A 131 -1.41 -2.32 -0.31
CA GLU A 131 -2.52 -1.77 0.45
C GLU A 131 -3.77 -1.55 -0.42
N GLU A 132 -3.61 -1.07 -1.65
CA GLU A 132 -4.73 -0.89 -2.58
C GLU A 132 -5.37 -2.22 -2.98
N GLU A 133 -4.55 -3.21 -3.35
CA GLU A 133 -5.03 -4.56 -3.67
C GLU A 133 -5.73 -5.20 -2.45
N ALA A 134 -5.20 -4.97 -1.25
CA ALA A 134 -5.76 -5.45 0.00
C ALA A 134 -7.13 -4.84 0.28
N ARG A 135 -7.28 -3.53 0.05
CA ARG A 135 -8.56 -2.83 0.22
C ARG A 135 -9.59 -3.28 -0.80
N GLU A 136 -9.19 -3.53 -2.05
CA GLU A 136 -10.10 -4.07 -3.08
C GLU A 136 -10.57 -5.49 -2.77
N LYS A 137 -9.68 -6.35 -2.23
CA LYS A 137 -10.00 -7.76 -1.92
C LYS A 137 -10.73 -7.96 -0.60
N TRP A 138 -10.38 -7.17 0.43
CA TRP A 138 -10.80 -7.43 1.81
C TRP A 138 -11.57 -6.27 2.45
N GLY A 139 -11.65 -5.12 1.78
CA GLY A 139 -12.39 -3.93 2.23
C GLY A 139 -11.61 -3.05 3.21
N ASP A 140 -11.98 -1.78 3.26
CA ASP A 140 -11.28 -0.76 4.05
C ASP A 140 -11.20 -1.09 5.54
N ALA A 141 -12.32 -1.50 6.14
CA ALA A 141 -12.38 -1.79 7.58
C ALA A 141 -11.46 -2.95 8.01
N ALA A 142 -11.29 -3.96 7.16
CA ALA A 142 -10.40 -5.08 7.45
C ALA A 142 -8.93 -4.68 7.38
N VAL A 143 -8.56 -3.88 6.36
CA VAL A 143 -7.21 -3.36 6.17
C VAL A 143 -6.83 -2.37 7.28
N ASP A 144 -7.74 -1.46 7.65
CA ASP A 144 -7.49 -0.49 8.71
C ASP A 144 -7.23 -1.18 10.06
N LYS A 145 -8.07 -2.18 10.41
CA LYS A 145 -7.87 -2.99 11.63
C LYS A 145 -6.54 -3.75 11.61
N ALA A 146 -6.15 -4.32 10.47
CA ALA A 146 -4.86 -5.01 10.33
C ALA A 146 -3.68 -4.05 10.48
N ASN A 147 -3.77 -2.84 9.91
CA ASN A 147 -2.75 -1.81 10.01
C ASN A 147 -2.61 -1.27 11.45
N GLU A 148 -3.71 -1.06 12.17
CA GLU A 148 -3.69 -0.67 13.59
C GLU A 148 -3.01 -1.73 14.45
N TYR A 149 -3.33 -3.00 14.23
CA TYR A 149 -2.68 -4.10 14.93
C TYR A 149 -1.17 -4.14 14.64
N ALA A 150 -0.78 -4.01 13.37
CA ALA A 150 0.63 -4.02 12.97
C ALA A 150 1.43 -2.87 13.61
N LYS A 151 0.83 -1.70 13.79
CA LYS A 151 1.44 -0.56 14.52
C LYS A 151 1.66 -0.86 16.01
N GLY A 152 0.82 -1.69 16.61
CA GLY A 152 0.92 -2.12 18.01
C GLY A 152 1.84 -3.31 18.25
N MET A 153 2.38 -3.94 17.21
CA MET A 153 3.23 -5.12 17.36
C MET A 153 4.60 -4.75 17.94
N SER A 154 4.90 -5.30 19.12
CA SER A 154 6.25 -5.22 19.70
C SER A 154 7.21 -6.20 19.04
N LYS A 155 8.52 -6.03 19.28
CA LYS A 155 9.54 -7.02 18.87
C LYS A 155 9.34 -8.38 19.52
N GLU A 156 8.75 -8.42 20.71
CA GLU A 156 8.44 -9.65 21.44
C GLU A 156 7.34 -10.44 20.72
N ASN A 157 6.27 -9.76 20.28
CA ASN A 157 5.21 -10.36 19.46
C ASN A 157 5.75 -10.93 18.13
N GLN A 158 6.72 -10.24 17.50
CA GLN A 158 7.35 -10.72 16.27
C GLN A 158 8.15 -12.02 16.50
N GLU A 159 8.83 -12.15 17.63
CA GLU A 159 9.62 -13.34 17.93
C GLU A 159 8.74 -14.55 18.29
N GLU A 160 7.59 -14.32 18.93
CA GLU A 160 6.58 -15.36 19.14
C GLU A 160 6.07 -15.94 17.82
N PHE A 161 5.70 -15.08 16.87
CA PHE A 161 5.30 -15.49 15.51
C PHE A 161 6.39 -16.32 14.83
N ASN A 162 7.64 -15.82 14.85
CA ASN A 162 8.77 -16.52 14.25
C ASN A 162 9.01 -17.89 14.88
N THR A 163 8.84 -18.00 16.20
CA THR A 163 9.03 -19.25 16.94
C THR A 163 8.00 -20.30 16.52
N ILE A 164 6.73 -19.92 16.37
CA ILE A 164 5.68 -20.82 15.87
C ILE A 164 6.03 -21.35 14.49
N TYR A 165 6.50 -20.47 13.59
CA TYR A 165 6.86 -20.86 12.22
C TYR A 165 8.09 -21.78 12.19
N ARG A 166 9.11 -21.53 13.02
CA ARG A 166 10.27 -22.44 13.16
C ARG A 166 9.84 -23.81 13.65
N ASN A 167 8.93 -23.89 14.63
CA ASN A 167 8.45 -25.16 15.16
C ASN A 167 7.68 -25.96 14.10
N LEU A 168 6.78 -25.29 13.36
CA LEU A 168 6.07 -25.90 12.23
C LEU A 168 7.03 -26.32 11.11
N ALA A 169 8.07 -25.53 10.84
CA ALA A 169 9.08 -25.86 9.85
C ALA A 169 9.81 -27.17 10.18
N VAL A 170 10.12 -27.46 11.44
CA VAL A 170 10.76 -28.72 11.84
C VAL A 170 9.85 -29.92 11.54
N LEU A 171 8.54 -29.77 11.74
CA LEU A 171 7.55 -30.83 11.57
C LEU A 171 7.13 -31.05 10.11
N ARG A 172 7.50 -30.14 9.18
CA ARG A 172 6.95 -30.09 7.81
C ARG A 172 7.19 -31.31 6.95
N HIS A 173 8.19 -32.13 7.29
CA HIS A 173 8.54 -33.37 6.59
C HIS A 173 7.78 -34.60 7.11
N GLY A 174 6.98 -34.43 8.17
CA GLY A 174 6.17 -35.47 8.79
C GLY A 174 4.73 -35.49 8.27
N ALA A 175 3.90 -36.35 8.87
CA ALA A 175 2.50 -36.46 8.51
C ALA A 175 1.68 -35.26 9.06
N PRO A 176 0.89 -34.57 8.23
CA PRO A 176 0.15 -33.36 8.64
C PRO A 176 -0.97 -33.66 9.66
N ASP A 177 -1.48 -34.88 9.69
CA ASP A 177 -2.49 -35.38 10.64
C ASP A 177 -1.89 -35.96 11.93
N SER A 178 -0.56 -35.94 12.08
CA SER A 178 0.11 -36.36 13.31
C SER A 178 -0.31 -35.49 14.50
N LYS A 179 -0.27 -36.07 15.71
CA LYS A 179 -0.61 -35.34 16.94
C LYS A 179 0.29 -34.12 17.14
N GLU A 180 1.55 -34.23 16.76
CA GLU A 180 2.56 -33.18 16.84
C GLU A 180 2.25 -32.04 15.87
N ALA A 181 1.93 -32.35 14.61
CA ALA A 181 1.57 -31.36 13.59
C ALA A 181 0.25 -30.64 13.94
N GLN A 182 -0.77 -31.39 14.35
CA GLN A 182 -2.06 -30.85 14.78
C GLN A 182 -1.93 -30.02 16.06
N GLY A 183 -1.05 -30.40 16.98
CA GLY A 183 -0.73 -29.61 18.17
C GLY A 183 -0.07 -28.27 17.80
N ALA A 184 0.95 -28.29 16.95
CA ALA A 184 1.67 -27.09 16.53
C ALA A 184 0.78 -26.13 15.73
N ILE A 185 -0.06 -26.66 14.83
CA ILE A 185 -0.95 -25.84 14.02
C ILE A 185 -2.11 -25.26 14.85
N LYS A 186 -2.47 -25.90 15.98
CA LYS A 186 -3.43 -25.34 16.95
C LYS A 186 -2.83 -24.15 17.69
N VAL A 187 -1.54 -24.21 18.04
CA VAL A 187 -0.84 -23.04 18.62
C VAL A 187 -0.89 -21.86 17.65
N TRP A 188 -0.71 -22.11 16.35
CA TRP A 188 -0.89 -21.07 15.33
C TRP A 188 -2.32 -20.51 15.28
N TYR A 189 -3.33 -21.39 15.30
CA TYR A 189 -4.74 -20.97 15.35
C TYR A 189 -5.05 -20.11 16.58
N ASP A 190 -4.65 -20.56 17.78
CA ASP A 190 -4.89 -19.85 19.03
C ASP A 190 -4.17 -18.48 19.03
N TYR A 191 -2.95 -18.42 18.49
CA TYR A 191 -2.21 -17.17 18.34
C TYR A 191 -2.94 -16.18 17.43
N LEU A 192 -3.52 -16.63 16.31
CA LEU A 192 -4.30 -15.78 15.41
C LEU A 192 -5.56 -15.19 16.05
N GLN A 193 -6.13 -15.84 17.08
CA GLN A 193 -7.28 -15.30 17.82
C GLN A 193 -6.97 -13.98 18.51
N ASN A 194 -5.70 -13.71 18.81
CA ASN A 194 -5.26 -12.43 19.37
C ASN A 194 -5.42 -11.25 18.39
N PHE A 195 -5.55 -11.52 17.09
CA PHE A 195 -5.61 -10.52 16.02
C PHE A 195 -7.06 -10.29 15.54
N SER A 196 -7.81 -11.38 15.37
CA SER A 196 -9.22 -11.35 15.00
C SER A 196 -9.88 -12.66 15.40
N HIS A 197 -11.20 -12.67 15.54
CA HIS A 197 -11.93 -13.92 15.75
C HIS A 197 -12.03 -14.68 14.43
N TYR A 198 -11.20 -15.72 14.29
CA TYR A 198 -11.26 -16.63 13.16
C TYR A 198 -12.15 -17.83 13.50
N SER A 199 -13.15 -18.09 12.67
CA SER A 199 -13.81 -19.41 12.67
C SER A 199 -12.86 -20.47 12.11
N LEU A 200 -13.14 -21.75 12.38
CA LEU A 200 -12.37 -22.85 11.79
C LEU A 200 -12.40 -22.82 10.26
N ASP A 201 -13.54 -22.49 9.66
CA ASP A 201 -13.67 -22.37 8.20
C ASP A 201 -12.83 -21.20 7.65
N ALA A 202 -12.81 -20.06 8.35
CA ALA A 202 -11.97 -18.93 7.97
C ALA A 202 -10.47 -19.28 8.08
N PHE A 203 -10.10 -20.04 9.11
CA PHE A 203 -8.74 -20.52 9.30
C PHE A 203 -8.32 -21.54 8.22
N LYS A 204 -9.21 -22.45 7.82
CA LYS A 204 -9.01 -23.35 6.66
C LYS A 204 -8.80 -22.55 5.37
N GLY A 205 -9.62 -21.54 5.14
CA GLY A 205 -9.49 -20.63 3.99
C GLY A 205 -8.15 -19.87 3.98
N LEU A 206 -7.64 -19.49 5.16
CA LEU A 206 -6.34 -18.84 5.29
C LEU A 206 -5.19 -19.74 4.78
N GLY A 207 -5.29 -21.06 4.96
CA GLY A 207 -4.26 -22.00 4.50
C GLY A 207 -4.24 -22.17 3.01
N GLN A 208 -5.43 -22.25 2.41
CA GLN A 208 -5.56 -22.25 0.95
C GLN A 208 -4.92 -20.99 0.36
N MET A 209 -5.09 -19.84 1.01
CA MET A 209 -4.47 -18.58 0.60
C MET A 209 -2.93 -18.62 0.68
N TYR A 210 -2.36 -19.25 1.71
CA TYR A 210 -0.89 -19.39 1.83
C TYR A 210 -0.23 -20.08 0.64
N VAL A 211 -0.97 -20.95 -0.06
CA VAL A 211 -0.51 -21.68 -1.25
C VAL A 211 -0.99 -21.03 -2.54
N ALA A 212 -2.19 -20.45 -2.55
CA ALA A 212 -2.78 -19.84 -3.74
C ALA A 212 -2.10 -18.52 -4.15
N ASP A 213 -1.50 -17.81 -3.20
CA ASP A 213 -0.74 -16.58 -3.45
C ASP A 213 0.76 -16.80 -3.19
N GLU A 214 1.55 -16.80 -4.28
CA GLU A 214 2.99 -17.06 -4.26
C GLU A 214 3.74 -16.12 -3.31
N ARG A 215 3.22 -14.92 -3.02
CA ARG A 215 3.84 -13.99 -2.07
C ARG A 215 3.80 -14.52 -0.64
N PHE A 216 2.68 -15.13 -0.24
CA PHE A 216 2.55 -15.77 1.06
C PHE A 216 3.43 -17.01 1.14
N THR A 217 3.42 -17.85 0.10
CA THR A 217 4.31 -19.02 0.01
C THR A 217 5.77 -18.60 0.19
N LYS A 218 6.26 -17.64 -0.60
CA LYS A 218 7.63 -17.13 -0.51
C LYS A 218 7.97 -16.56 0.86
N ASN A 219 7.02 -15.93 1.55
CA ASN A 219 7.29 -15.36 2.86
C ASN A 219 7.35 -16.42 3.96
N ILE A 220 6.42 -17.37 3.95
CA ILE A 220 6.34 -18.47 4.92
C ILE A 220 7.52 -19.44 4.73
N ASP A 221 7.87 -19.77 3.47
CA ASP A 221 8.93 -20.73 3.16
C ASP A 221 10.34 -20.22 3.47
N LYS A 222 10.51 -18.96 3.89
CA LYS A 222 11.77 -18.46 4.48
C LYS A 222 12.18 -19.24 5.73
N PHE A 223 11.22 -19.85 6.42
CA PHE A 223 11.45 -20.71 7.59
C PHE A 223 11.75 -22.16 7.20
N GLY A 224 11.47 -22.54 5.94
CA GLY A 224 11.74 -23.84 5.37
C GLY A 224 10.88 -24.10 4.14
N GLU A 225 11.50 -24.51 3.03
CA GLU A 225 10.80 -24.86 1.79
C GLU A 225 9.70 -25.91 2.04
N GLY A 226 8.51 -25.67 1.48
CA GLY A 226 7.33 -26.51 1.63
C GLY A 226 6.50 -26.25 2.88
N LEU A 227 6.87 -25.27 3.72
CA LEU A 227 6.16 -24.98 4.96
C LEU A 227 4.75 -24.45 4.72
N ALA A 228 4.55 -23.54 3.76
CA ALA A 228 3.22 -23.02 3.45
C ALA A 228 2.25 -24.14 3.04
N GLN A 229 2.74 -25.06 2.20
CA GLN A 229 1.98 -26.23 1.75
C GLN A 229 1.64 -27.15 2.93
N PHE A 230 2.62 -27.44 3.79
CA PHE A 230 2.40 -28.25 4.99
C PHE A 230 1.35 -27.62 5.91
N MET A 231 1.47 -26.33 6.22
CA MET A 231 0.50 -25.61 7.06
C MET A 231 -0.92 -25.68 6.46
N SER A 232 -1.06 -25.48 5.15
CA SER A 232 -2.36 -25.60 4.47
C SER A 232 -2.96 -26.99 4.59
N THR A 233 -2.15 -28.04 4.61
CA THR A 233 -2.63 -29.43 4.74
C THR A 233 -2.92 -29.82 6.20
N CYS A 234 -2.35 -29.11 7.17
CA CYS A 234 -2.57 -29.34 8.59
C CYS A 234 -3.89 -28.72 9.12
N PHE A 235 -4.58 -27.89 8.33
CA PHE A 235 -5.84 -27.26 8.75
C PHE A 235 -7.04 -28.22 8.66
N THR A 236 -6.98 -29.35 9.36
CA THR A 236 -7.96 -30.44 9.27
C THR A 236 -8.77 -30.69 10.54
N PHE A 237 -8.67 -29.80 11.54
CA PHE A 237 -9.46 -29.92 12.78
C PHE A 237 -10.97 -30.11 12.53
#